data_AF-A0A7V5YS13-F1
#
_entry.id   AF-A0A7V5YS13-F1
#
_cell.length_a   1.000
_cell.length_b   1.000
_cell.length_c   1.000
_cell.angle_alpha   90.00
_cell.angle_beta   90.00
_cell.angle_gamma   90.00
#
_symmetry.space_group_name_H-M   'P 1'
#
loop_
_entity.id
_entity.type
_entity.pdbx_description
1 polymer ?
#
loop_
_entity_poly.entity_id
_entity_poly.type
_entity_poly.pdbx_seq_one_letter_code
_entity_poly.pdbx_strand_id
1 'polypeptide(L)'
;MDWKLTQVGVLPNRMTLREGVQAIGAQRLGRAAEALQLGLLQSLPPRPAGDPIIRVFPAWPNNWDATFRLLARRGFLVTSSMQGGRIRFVEIHSQLGEVCRLRNPWPGAPVDLYRDGQRSGTLKGSLLEVPTRTGETIWLLPAGVRPEQVRVRVP
;
A
#
# COMPACT_ATOMS: atom_id res chain seq x y z
N MET A 1 19.23 -35.76 34.94
CA MET A 1 19.31 -34.54 34.09
C MET A 1 18.85 -34.93 32.69
N ASP A 2 17.58 -34.69 32.40
CA ASP A 2 16.93 -35.09 31.14
C ASP A 2 16.55 -33.80 30.40
N TRP A 3 17.40 -33.36 29.48
CA TRP A 3 17.20 -32.13 28.71
C TRP A 3 16.32 -32.45 27.48
N LYS A 4 15.04 -32.74 27.71
CA LYS A 4 14.12 -32.94 26.58
C LYS A 4 13.96 -31.60 25.85
N LEU A 5 14.60 -31.50 24.67
CA LEU A 5 14.38 -30.46 23.68
C LEU A 5 12.86 -30.27 23.50
N THR A 6 12.40 -29.05 23.73
CA THR A 6 11.02 -28.59 23.56
C THR A 6 10.48 -29.06 22.22
N GLN A 7 9.33 -29.77 22.22
CA GLN A 7 8.74 -30.29 20.99
C GLN A 7 8.45 -29.15 20.01
N VAL A 8 9.17 -29.14 18.89
CA VAL A 8 9.01 -28.16 17.81
C VAL A 8 7.86 -28.61 16.91
N GLY A 9 6.63 -28.32 17.33
CA GLY A 9 5.42 -28.56 16.53
C GLY A 9 5.00 -27.31 15.74
N VAL A 10 4.58 -27.49 14.49
CA VAL A 10 3.79 -26.51 13.73
C VAL A 10 2.32 -26.76 14.06
N LEU A 11 1.65 -25.77 14.64
CA LEU A 11 0.25 -25.85 15.00
C LEU A 11 -0.65 -25.80 13.73
N PRO A 12 -1.89 -26.30 13.80
CA PRO A 12 -2.84 -26.25 12.67
C PRO A 12 -3.08 -24.84 12.10
N ASN A 13 -2.92 -23.80 12.91
CA ASN A 13 -2.98 -22.39 12.51
C ASN A 13 -1.65 -21.84 11.95
N ARG A 14 -0.69 -22.71 11.61
CA ARG A 14 0.66 -22.40 11.11
C ARG A 14 1.55 -21.60 12.06
N MET A 15 1.17 -21.47 13.33
CA MET A 15 2.05 -20.94 14.37
C MET A 15 3.03 -22.02 14.86
N THR A 16 4.12 -21.63 15.51
CA THR A 16 5.17 -22.57 15.99
C THR A 16 5.37 -22.46 17.48
N LEU A 17 5.61 -23.60 18.14
CA LEU A 17 5.85 -23.71 19.58
C LEU A 17 7.31 -23.49 20.00
N ARG A 18 8.20 -23.10 19.07
CA ARG A 18 9.65 -22.98 19.32
C ARG A 18 10.01 -22.02 20.47
N GLU A 19 9.19 -21.00 20.71
CA GLU A 19 9.41 -20.01 21.79
C GLU A 19 8.55 -20.30 23.03
N GLY A 20 7.75 -21.36 23.03
CA GLY A 20 6.82 -21.73 24.11
C GLY A 20 5.35 -21.61 23.73
N VAL A 21 4.48 -22.25 24.51
CA VAL A 21 3.02 -22.39 24.25
C VAL A 21 2.28 -21.03 24.28
N GLN A 22 2.93 -19.98 24.77
CA GLN A 22 2.37 -18.62 24.92
C GLN A 22 3.26 -17.53 24.30
N ALA A 23 4.37 -17.90 23.63
CA ALA A 23 5.27 -16.92 23.04
C ALA A 23 4.91 -16.68 21.57
N ILE A 24 4.21 -15.59 21.31
CA ILE A 24 4.06 -15.10 19.95
C ILE A 24 5.36 -14.38 19.59
N GLY A 25 6.24 -15.06 18.85
CA GLY A 25 7.55 -14.49 18.52
C GLY A 25 7.43 -13.17 17.77
N ALA A 26 7.76 -12.06 18.45
CA ALA A 26 7.63 -10.70 17.94
C ALA A 26 8.38 -10.51 16.62
N GLN A 27 9.52 -11.20 16.44
CA GLN A 27 10.26 -11.21 15.18
C GLN A 27 9.43 -11.79 14.01
N ARG A 28 8.71 -12.90 14.22
CA ARG A 28 7.90 -13.53 13.15
C ARG A 28 6.68 -12.70 12.81
N LEU A 29 5.98 -12.16 13.82
CA LEU A 29 4.87 -11.23 13.56
C LEU A 29 5.35 -9.96 12.88
N GLY A 30 6.48 -9.40 13.31
CA GLY A 30 7.09 -8.24 12.68
C GLY A 30 7.41 -8.51 11.21
N ARG A 31 7.96 -9.68 10.88
CA ARG A 31 8.19 -10.10 9.49
C ARG A 31 6.91 -10.27 8.69
N ALA A 32 5.86 -10.85 9.28
CA ALA A 32 4.57 -10.98 8.61
C ALA A 32 3.94 -9.61 8.34
N ALA A 33 3.96 -8.70 9.32
CA ALA A 33 3.46 -7.33 9.18
C ALA A 33 4.27 -6.53 8.14
N GLU A 34 5.59 -6.65 8.15
CA GLU A 34 6.47 -6.06 7.15
C GLU A 34 6.15 -6.61 5.75
N ALA A 35 5.97 -7.93 5.60
CA ALA A 35 5.62 -8.54 4.33
C ALA A 35 4.25 -8.07 3.82
N LEU A 36 3.24 -7.96 4.70
CA LEU A 36 1.93 -7.39 4.35
C LEU A 36 2.06 -5.93 3.90
N GLN A 37 2.78 -5.12 4.67
CA GLN A 37 3.07 -3.73 4.33
C GLN A 37 3.73 -3.64 2.96
N LEU A 38 4.85 -4.34 2.74
CA LEU A 38 5.61 -4.29 1.49
C LEU A 38 4.88 -4.93 0.29
N GLY A 39 3.94 -5.84 0.54
CA GLY A 39 3.06 -6.40 -0.48
C GLY A 39 2.03 -5.39 -0.97
N LEU A 40 1.41 -4.64 -0.05
CA LEU A 40 0.34 -3.68 -0.32
C LEU A 40 0.88 -2.29 -0.72
N LEU A 41 1.92 -1.81 -0.06
CA LEU A 41 2.45 -0.46 -0.22
C LEU A 41 3.98 -0.41 -0.03
N GLN A 42 4.68 0.07 -1.04
CA GLN A 42 6.09 0.45 -0.93
C GLN A 42 6.24 1.94 -1.19
N SER A 43 7.16 2.59 -0.47
CA SER A 43 7.48 4.01 -0.68
C SER A 43 8.99 4.26 -0.62
N LEU A 44 9.77 3.32 -1.15
CA LEU A 44 11.23 3.37 -1.12
C LEU A 44 11.77 4.13 -2.34
N PRO A 45 12.90 4.84 -2.20
CA PRO A 45 13.58 5.44 -3.35
C PRO A 45 14.19 4.34 -4.25
N PRO A 46 14.26 4.56 -5.58
CA PRO A 46 14.83 3.57 -6.50
C PRO A 46 16.35 3.48 -6.43
N ARG A 47 17.01 4.49 -5.87
CA ARG A 47 18.46 4.59 -5.72
C ARG A 47 18.82 5.24 -4.37
N PRO A 48 20.03 5.00 -3.84
CA PRO A 48 20.52 5.73 -2.67
C PRO A 48 20.40 7.24 -2.87
N ALA A 49 20.04 7.95 -1.80
CA ALA A 49 19.77 9.40 -1.80
C ALA A 49 18.73 9.88 -2.84
N GLY A 50 17.90 8.98 -3.36
CA GLY A 50 16.79 9.34 -4.24
C GLY A 50 15.54 9.75 -3.48
N ASP A 51 14.60 10.37 -4.19
CA ASP A 51 13.26 10.62 -3.68
C ASP A 51 12.44 9.32 -3.56
N PRO A 52 11.63 9.17 -2.50
CA PRO A 52 10.75 8.01 -2.35
C PRO A 52 9.65 8.00 -3.43
N ILE A 53 9.37 6.81 -3.96
CA ILE A 53 8.32 6.59 -4.95
C ILE A 53 7.30 5.62 -4.37
N ILE A 54 6.04 6.03 -4.33
CA ILE A 54 4.92 5.21 -3.89
C ILE A 54 4.63 4.16 -4.97
N ARG A 55 4.43 2.92 -4.53
CA ARG A 55 3.98 1.79 -5.35
C ARG A 55 2.87 1.08 -4.60
N VAL A 56 1.74 0.90 -5.25
CA VAL A 56 0.53 0.31 -4.68
C VAL A 56 0.36 -1.09 -5.25
N PHE A 57 0.13 -2.07 -4.38
CA PHE A 57 0.15 -3.51 -4.65
C PHE A 57 1.36 -4.01 -5.45
N PRO A 58 2.61 -3.58 -5.14
CA PRO A 58 3.77 -3.95 -5.95
C PRO A 58 4.11 -5.44 -5.95
N ALA A 59 3.70 -6.17 -4.90
CA ALA A 59 3.98 -7.60 -4.75
C ALA A 59 2.79 -8.36 -4.13
N TRP A 60 1.57 -7.83 -4.27
CA TRP A 60 0.36 -8.47 -3.76
C TRP A 60 -0.19 -9.47 -4.79
N PRO A 61 -0.68 -10.65 -4.38
CA PRO A 61 -1.32 -11.58 -5.31
C PRO A 61 -2.54 -10.95 -5.99
N ASN A 62 -2.56 -10.96 -7.33
CA ASN A 62 -3.63 -10.34 -8.11
C ASN A 62 -5.01 -11.00 -7.89
N ASN A 63 -5.06 -12.24 -7.42
CA ASN A 63 -6.33 -12.93 -7.14
C ASN A 63 -6.88 -12.63 -5.74
N TRP A 64 -6.22 -11.79 -4.94
CA TRP A 64 -6.64 -11.46 -3.58
C TRP A 64 -7.18 -10.05 -3.53
N ASP A 65 -8.49 -9.94 -3.33
CA ASP A 65 -9.13 -8.65 -3.08
C ASP A 65 -8.62 -8.06 -1.77
N ALA A 66 -8.30 -6.77 -1.78
CA ALA A 66 -7.76 -6.08 -0.63
C ALA A 66 -8.08 -4.60 -0.67
N THR A 67 -8.35 -4.02 0.48
CA THR A 67 -8.49 -2.57 0.67
C THR A 67 -7.64 -2.19 1.88
N PHE A 68 -6.86 -1.12 1.76
CA PHE A 68 -5.97 -0.68 2.83
C PHE A 68 -5.90 0.84 2.93
N ARG A 69 -5.46 1.31 4.10
CA ARG A 69 -5.01 2.67 4.35
C ARG A 69 -3.70 2.62 5.12
N LEU A 70 -2.60 3.02 4.48
CA LEU A 70 -1.25 2.87 5.02
C LEU A 70 -0.43 4.14 4.79
N LEU A 71 0.48 4.43 5.72
CA LEU A 71 1.36 5.59 5.65
C LEU A 71 2.59 5.29 4.76
N ALA A 72 2.85 6.18 3.81
CA ALA A 72 4.05 6.23 2.99
C ALA A 72 5.02 7.31 3.50
N ARG A 73 6.30 7.19 3.10
CA ARG A 73 7.32 8.20 3.37
C ARG A 73 6.88 9.59 2.90
N ARG A 74 7.39 10.64 3.57
CA ARG A 74 7.04 12.06 3.38
C ARG A 74 5.59 12.43 3.76
N GLY A 75 4.95 11.65 4.62
CA GLY A 75 3.66 12.01 5.21
C GLY A 75 2.49 11.87 4.25
N PHE A 76 2.53 10.85 3.37
CA PHE A 76 1.42 10.54 2.49
C PHE A 76 0.62 9.36 3.06
N LEU A 77 -0.63 9.60 3.43
CA LEU A 77 -1.54 8.54 3.85
C LEU A 77 -2.28 8.02 2.62
N VAL A 78 -1.93 6.81 2.20
CA VAL A 78 -2.38 6.20 0.94
C VAL A 78 -3.51 5.23 1.21
N THR A 79 -4.62 5.41 0.52
CA THR A 79 -5.75 4.48 0.52
C THR A 79 -5.95 3.91 -0.87
N SER A 80 -6.09 2.59 -0.98
CA SER A 80 -6.33 1.94 -2.26
C SER A 80 -7.08 0.63 -2.09
N SER A 81 -7.70 0.18 -3.19
CA SER A 81 -8.43 -1.06 -3.26
C SER A 81 -8.10 -1.81 -4.55
N MET A 82 -7.87 -3.12 -4.42
CA MET A 82 -7.76 -4.07 -5.51
C MET A 82 -8.98 -5.00 -5.47
N GLN A 83 -9.63 -5.16 -6.63
CA GLN A 83 -10.75 -6.08 -6.80
C GLN A 83 -10.60 -6.84 -8.12
N GLY A 84 -10.65 -8.17 -8.08
CA GLY A 84 -10.48 -9.03 -9.25
C GLY A 84 -9.17 -8.78 -10.00
N GLY A 85 -8.08 -8.52 -9.26
CA GLY A 85 -6.76 -8.22 -9.81
C GLY A 85 -6.60 -6.86 -10.46
N ARG A 86 -7.58 -5.96 -10.27
CA ARG A 86 -7.53 -4.60 -10.79
C ARG A 86 -7.52 -3.59 -9.66
N ILE A 87 -6.55 -2.70 -9.69
CA ILE A 87 -6.48 -1.55 -8.78
C ILE A 87 -7.59 -0.58 -9.19
N ARG A 88 -8.50 -0.28 -8.25
CA ARG A 88 -9.71 0.52 -8.52
C ARG A 88 -9.44 2.01 -8.44
N PHE A 89 -8.66 2.43 -7.45
CA PHE A 89 -8.33 3.83 -7.19
C PHE A 89 -7.07 3.94 -6.33
N VAL A 90 -6.46 5.13 -6.31
CA VAL A 90 -5.47 5.51 -5.32
C VAL A 90 -5.86 6.88 -4.76
N GLU A 91 -6.24 6.93 -3.50
CA GLU A 91 -6.46 8.16 -2.72
C GLU A 91 -5.20 8.45 -1.92
N ILE A 92 -4.73 9.70 -1.96
CA ILE A 92 -3.57 10.15 -1.21
C ILE A 92 -3.96 11.38 -0.43
N HIS A 93 -3.84 11.30 0.89
CA HIS A 93 -3.93 12.45 1.78
C HIS A 93 -2.52 12.92 2.13
N SER A 94 -2.19 14.15 1.74
CA SER A 94 -0.87 14.76 1.98
C SER A 94 -0.86 15.51 3.30
N GLN A 95 -0.10 15.02 4.27
CA GLN A 95 0.00 15.65 5.59
C GLN A 95 1.02 16.78 5.62
N LEU A 96 2.00 16.77 4.71
CA LEU A 96 3.14 17.69 4.72
C LEU A 96 3.22 18.62 3.48
N GLY A 97 2.37 18.42 2.47
CA GLY A 97 2.37 19.26 1.27
C GLY A 97 3.55 19.01 0.31
N GLU A 98 4.06 17.80 0.29
CA GLU A 98 5.22 17.42 -0.51
C GLU A 98 4.85 17.06 -1.96
N VAL A 99 5.86 16.92 -2.83
CA VAL A 99 5.63 16.38 -4.18
C VAL A 99 5.39 14.88 -4.08
N CYS A 100 4.16 14.45 -4.40
CA CYS A 100 3.80 13.05 -4.42
C CYS A 100 4.30 12.39 -5.71
N ARG A 101 5.08 11.32 -5.58
CA ARG A 101 5.58 10.52 -6.69
C ARG A 101 4.99 9.12 -6.61
N LEU A 102 4.15 8.76 -7.58
CA LEU A 102 3.47 7.47 -7.64
C LEU A 102 3.89 6.74 -8.92
N ARG A 103 4.34 5.50 -8.80
CA ARG A 103 4.49 4.61 -9.97
C ARG A 103 3.09 4.34 -10.52
N ASN A 104 2.86 4.62 -11.81
CA ASN A 104 1.53 4.47 -12.41
C ASN A 104 1.02 3.02 -12.20
N PRO A 105 -0.06 2.83 -11.42
CA PRO A 105 -0.61 1.50 -11.15
C PRO A 105 -1.31 0.88 -12.37
N TRP A 106 -1.67 1.69 -13.38
CA TRP A 106 -2.38 1.27 -14.59
C TRP A 106 -1.45 1.38 -15.80
N PRO A 107 -0.73 0.29 -16.16
CA PRO A 107 0.27 0.33 -17.21
C PRO A 107 -0.37 0.70 -18.56
N GLY A 108 0.23 1.68 -19.25
CA GLY A 108 -0.23 2.14 -20.57
C GLY A 108 -1.51 2.99 -20.56
N ALA A 109 -2.17 3.18 -19.41
CA ALA A 109 -3.40 3.94 -19.31
C ALA A 109 -3.16 5.36 -18.78
N PRO A 110 -3.89 6.38 -19.30
CA PRO A 110 -3.95 7.69 -18.68
C PRO A 110 -4.67 7.64 -17.33
N VAL A 111 -4.25 8.51 -16.41
CA VAL A 111 -4.78 8.60 -15.05
C VAL A 111 -5.40 9.96 -14.84
N ASP A 112 -6.66 10.01 -14.42
CA ASP A 112 -7.32 11.26 -14.08
C ASP A 112 -7.02 11.62 -12.62
N LEU A 113 -6.60 12.87 -12.42
CA LEU A 113 -6.34 13.46 -11.11
C LEU A 113 -7.57 14.27 -10.68
N TYR A 114 -8.07 13.98 -9.50
CA TYR A 114 -9.14 14.75 -8.86
C TYR A 114 -8.63 15.40 -7.57
N ARG A 115 -9.02 16.66 -7.37
CA ARG A 115 -8.79 17.46 -6.16
C ARG A 115 -10.15 17.95 -5.68
N ASP A 116 -10.46 17.73 -4.40
CA ASP A 116 -11.74 18.14 -3.80
C ASP A 116 -12.97 17.69 -4.61
N GLY A 117 -12.91 16.49 -5.20
CA GLY A 117 -13.98 15.91 -6.03
C GLY A 117 -14.04 16.43 -7.47
N GLN A 118 -13.26 17.46 -7.83
CA GLN A 118 -13.21 18.01 -9.19
C GLN A 118 -12.01 17.46 -9.97
N ARG A 119 -12.22 17.18 -11.26
CA ARG A 119 -11.16 16.70 -12.16
C ARG A 119 -10.18 17.86 -12.43
N SER A 120 -8.97 17.73 -11.91
CA SER A 120 -7.91 18.74 -12.02
C SER A 120 -7.00 18.51 -13.23
N GLY A 121 -7.01 17.32 -13.84
CA GLY A 121 -6.21 17.04 -15.03
C GLY A 121 -6.06 15.54 -15.32
N THR A 122 -5.25 15.23 -16.34
CA THR A 122 -4.87 13.86 -16.72
C THR A 122 -3.36 13.73 -16.74
N LEU A 123 -2.84 12.70 -16.09
CA LEU A 123 -1.43 12.36 -16.05
C LEU A 123 -1.18 11.14 -16.94
N LYS A 124 0.00 11.09 -17.55
CA LYS A 124 0.44 9.99 -18.42
C LYS A 124 1.88 9.61 -18.08
N GLY A 125 2.25 8.40 -18.47
CA GLY A 125 3.60 7.88 -18.26
C GLY A 125 3.67 6.87 -17.13
N SER A 126 4.89 6.42 -16.84
CA SER A 126 5.14 5.34 -15.89
C SER A 126 5.39 5.85 -14.45
N LEU A 127 5.72 7.13 -14.30
CA LEU A 127 5.85 7.84 -13.03
C LEU A 127 4.93 9.05 -13.07
N LEU A 128 4.08 9.19 -12.04
CA LEU A 128 3.16 10.30 -11.87
C LEU A 128 3.71 11.21 -10.77
N GLU A 129 3.93 12.48 -11.09
CA GLU A 129 4.38 13.48 -10.13
C GLU A 129 3.28 14.51 -9.92
N VAL A 130 2.87 14.70 -8.67
CA VAL A 130 1.78 15.61 -8.31
C VAL A 130 2.23 16.50 -7.17
N PRO A 131 2.37 17.82 -7.39
CA PRO A 131 2.58 18.74 -6.28
C PRO A 131 1.30 18.78 -5.43
N THR A 132 1.45 18.62 -4.12
CA THR A 132 0.32 18.62 -3.16
C THR A 132 0.45 19.78 -2.18
N ARG A 133 -0.65 20.12 -1.52
CA ARG A 133 -0.67 21.05 -0.39
C ARG A 133 -0.88 20.30 0.92
N THR A 134 -0.45 20.90 2.03
CA THR A 134 -0.67 20.38 3.38
C THR A 134 -2.16 20.20 3.65
N GLY A 135 -2.56 19.00 4.07
CA GLY A 135 -3.94 18.62 4.34
C GLY A 135 -4.78 18.27 3.10
N GLU A 136 -4.22 18.38 1.89
CA GLU A 136 -4.95 18.11 0.66
C GLU A 136 -5.16 16.61 0.44
N THR A 137 -6.34 16.25 -0.09
CA THR A 137 -6.63 14.88 -0.52
C THR A 137 -6.80 14.85 -2.03
N ILE A 138 -5.98 14.03 -2.69
CA ILE A 138 -6.02 13.81 -4.12
C ILE A 138 -6.48 12.39 -4.43
N TRP A 139 -7.17 12.23 -5.56
CA TRP A 139 -7.59 10.94 -6.07
C TRP A 139 -7.01 10.73 -7.46
N LEU A 140 -6.45 9.54 -7.66
CA LEU A 140 -5.92 9.07 -8.93
C LEU A 140 -6.75 7.88 -9.36
N LEU A 141 -7.28 7.97 -10.58
CA LEU A 141 -8.25 7.02 -11.13
C LEU A 141 -7.89 6.69 -12.58
N PRO A 142 -8.21 5.48 -13.08
CA PRO A 142 -8.21 5.24 -14.51
C PRO A 142 -9.07 6.28 -15.23
N ALA A 143 -8.63 6.75 -16.40
CA ALA A 143 -9.38 7.77 -17.12
C ALA A 143 -10.85 7.37 -17.34
N GLY A 144 -11.75 8.32 -17.08
CA GLY A 144 -13.20 8.14 -17.22
C GLY A 144 -13.92 7.54 -16.00
N VAL A 145 -13.20 7.09 -14.96
CA VAL A 145 -13.81 6.64 -13.70
C VAL A 145 -13.97 7.82 -12.74
N ARG A 146 -15.13 7.92 -12.07
CA ARG A 146 -15.40 8.97 -11.08
C ARG A 146 -15.12 8.48 -9.65
N PRO A 147 -14.63 9.34 -8.73
CA PRO A 147 -14.36 8.97 -7.34
C PRO A 147 -15.58 8.34 -6.63
N GLU A 148 -16.78 8.85 -6.90
CA GLU A 148 -18.04 8.38 -6.29
C GLU A 148 -18.33 6.91 -6.55
N GLN A 149 -17.88 6.37 -7.70
CA GLN A 149 -18.17 5.00 -8.12
C GLN A 149 -17.26 3.96 -7.46
N VAL A 150 -16.14 4.41 -6.88
CA VAL A 150 -15.07 3.52 -6.39
C VAL A 150 -14.73 3.77 -4.93
N ARG A 151 -15.40 4.72 -4.27
CA ARG A 151 -15.15 5.05 -2.88
C ARG A 151 -15.56 3.88 -2.00
N VAL A 152 -14.57 3.22 -1.41
CA VAL A 152 -14.77 2.14 -0.43
C VAL A 152 -14.56 2.70 0.96
N ARG A 153 -15.38 2.29 1.92
CA ARG A 153 -15.13 2.57 3.34
C ARG A 153 -14.02 1.63 3.82
N VAL A 154 -12.84 2.18 4.10
CA VAL A 154 -11.79 1.42 4.76
C VAL A 154 -12.23 1.19 6.20
N PRO A 155 -12.23 -0.07 6.69
CA PRO A 155 -12.54 -0.36 8.08
C PRO A 155 -11.50 0.21 9.06
#